data_AF-A0A536VMC4-F1
#
_entry.id   AF-A0A536VMC4-F1
#
_cell.length_a   1.000
_cell.length_b   1.000
_cell.length_c   1.000
_cell.angle_alpha   90.00
_cell.angle_beta   90.00
_cell.angle_gamma   90.00
#
_symmetry.space_group_name_H-M   'P 1'
#
loop_
_entity.id
_entity.type
_entity.pdbx_description
1 polymer ?
#
loop_
_entity_poly.entity_id
_entity_poly.type
_entity_poly.pdbx_seq_one_letter_code
_entity_poly.pdbx_strand_id
1 'polypeptide(L)'
;MTPSDDARKPSQDTPYAGLTPELVLDALDGVGFRGDGRLLQLNSYENRVFQVFLEDGSVVVAKFYRPGRWSDAQILEEHSFAVELASSEIPVVAPLQLAPTEDSRLKVSVNGATLAQADTSSERFRFSVSPRRSGHGPELDDDATLARMGRFIGRMHAVGRRSNFMHRRDFSVQTIGMASRDWLAEHRTVP
;
A
#
# COMPACT_ATOMS: atom_id res chain seq x y z
N MET A 1 42.23 -15.27 12.80
CA MET A 1 40.87 -15.84 13.00
C MET A 1 39.90 -14.70 12.74
N THR A 2 39.42 -14.60 11.51
CA THR A 2 38.50 -13.58 11.03
C THR A 2 37.07 -14.15 11.06
N PRO A 3 36.10 -13.45 11.66
CA PRO A 3 34.73 -13.44 11.16
C PRO A 3 34.60 -12.23 10.22
N SER A 4 34.40 -12.38 8.90
CA SER A 4 33.26 -12.94 8.18
C SER A 4 31.95 -12.21 8.42
N ASP A 5 31.40 -11.73 7.31
CA ASP A 5 30.04 -11.25 7.04
C ASP A 5 29.55 -9.99 7.76
N ASP A 6 29.66 -8.86 7.06
CA ASP A 6 28.70 -7.77 7.23
C ASP A 6 27.85 -7.69 5.95
N ALA A 7 26.72 -8.41 5.99
CA ALA A 7 25.66 -8.31 5.00
C ALA A 7 25.18 -6.85 4.96
N ARG A 8 25.54 -6.15 3.89
CA ARG A 8 25.23 -4.74 3.67
C ARG A 8 23.73 -4.51 3.83
N LYS A 9 23.33 -3.88 4.94
CA LYS A 9 21.96 -3.38 5.15
C LYS A 9 21.60 -2.48 3.95
N PRO A 10 20.40 -2.63 3.35
CA PRO A 10 19.97 -1.70 2.30
C PRO A 10 19.97 -0.29 2.88
N SER A 11 20.52 0.67 2.12
CA SER A 11 20.60 2.07 2.55
C SER A 11 19.19 2.64 2.72
N GLN A 12 18.80 2.87 3.97
CA GLN A 12 17.52 3.49 4.37
C GLN A 12 17.31 4.90 3.79
N ASP A 13 18.36 5.52 3.25
CA ASP A 13 18.36 6.91 2.75
C ASP A 13 17.62 7.09 1.43
N THR A 14 17.49 6.04 0.59
CA THR A 14 16.78 6.11 -0.70
C THR A 14 15.94 4.85 -0.97
N PRO A 15 14.78 4.68 -0.31
CA PRO A 15 14.01 3.43 -0.27
C PRO A 15 13.48 2.91 -1.62
N TYR A 16 13.64 3.66 -2.71
CA TYR A 16 13.16 3.33 -4.04
C TYR A 16 14.23 3.53 -5.13
N ALA A 17 15.52 3.60 -4.76
CA ALA A 17 16.60 3.89 -5.71
C ALA A 17 16.62 2.91 -6.90
N GLY A 18 16.35 1.62 -6.67
CA GLY A 18 16.27 0.61 -7.73
C GLY A 18 14.88 0.36 -8.30
N LEU A 19 13.84 1.12 -7.91
CA LEU A 19 12.48 0.95 -8.46
C LEU A 19 12.33 1.74 -9.76
N THR A 20 12.92 1.21 -10.85
CA THR A 20 12.83 1.83 -12.18
C THR A 20 11.47 1.56 -12.85
N PRO A 21 11.08 2.36 -13.87
CA PRO A 21 9.87 2.10 -14.64
C PRO A 21 9.79 0.68 -15.23
N GLU A 22 10.92 0.16 -15.72
CA GLU A 22 11.01 -1.21 -16.26
C GLU A 22 10.72 -2.24 -15.19
N LEU A 23 11.29 -2.08 -13.99
CA LEU A 23 11.03 -2.98 -12.87
C LEU A 23 9.56 -2.96 -12.44
N VAL A 24 8.90 -1.80 -12.51
CA VAL A 24 7.46 -1.68 -12.22
C VAL A 24 6.63 -2.46 -13.24
N LEU A 25 6.96 -2.36 -14.54
CA LEU A 25 6.27 -3.09 -15.59
C LEU A 25 6.51 -4.60 -15.50
N ASP A 26 7.76 -5.02 -15.29
CA ASP A 26 8.12 -6.45 -15.15
C ASP A 26 7.45 -7.08 -13.91
N ALA A 27 7.36 -6.32 -12.80
CA ALA A 27 6.67 -6.77 -11.59
C ALA A 27 5.17 -6.97 -11.82
N LEU A 28 4.52 -6.07 -12.59
CA LEU A 28 3.10 -6.20 -12.92
C LEU A 28 2.83 -7.34 -13.91
N ASP A 29 3.68 -7.52 -14.92
CA ASP A 29 3.60 -8.66 -15.83
C ASP A 29 3.73 -10.00 -15.08
N GLY A 30 4.61 -10.03 -14.06
CA GLY A 30 4.78 -11.16 -13.14
C GLY A 30 3.56 -11.53 -12.30
N VAL A 31 2.52 -10.69 -12.26
CA VAL A 31 1.23 -10.99 -11.63
C VAL A 31 0.04 -10.88 -12.60
N GLY A 32 0.32 -10.96 -13.91
CA GLY A 32 -0.70 -11.03 -14.97
C GLY A 32 -1.24 -9.68 -15.45
N PHE A 33 -0.63 -8.57 -15.07
CA PHE A 33 -1.02 -7.22 -15.51
C PHE A 33 0.01 -6.68 -16.50
N ARG A 34 -0.08 -7.15 -17.75
CA ARG A 34 0.87 -6.79 -18.81
C ARG A 34 0.66 -5.36 -19.29
N GLY A 35 1.65 -4.50 -19.02
CA GLY A 35 1.62 -3.08 -19.38
C GLY A 35 1.88 -2.82 -20.87
N ASP A 36 1.28 -1.78 -21.42
CA ASP A 36 1.49 -1.33 -22.81
C ASP A 36 2.69 -0.36 -22.98
N GLY A 37 3.45 -0.15 -21.90
CA GLY A 37 4.58 0.77 -21.82
C GLY A 37 4.24 2.16 -21.29
N ARG A 38 2.96 2.55 -21.20
CA ARG A 38 2.57 3.83 -20.57
C ARG A 38 2.50 3.70 -19.06
N LEU A 39 3.31 4.50 -18.38
CA LEU A 39 3.41 4.55 -16.93
C LEU A 39 3.37 6.01 -16.45
N LEU A 40 2.50 6.31 -15.49
CA LEU A 40 2.40 7.64 -14.87
C LEU A 40 2.59 7.53 -13.36
N GLN A 41 3.64 8.15 -12.83
CA GLN A 41 3.83 8.24 -11.38
C GLN A 41 2.83 9.23 -10.77
N LEU A 42 2.14 8.80 -9.70
CA LEU A 42 1.18 9.62 -8.97
C LEU A 42 1.82 10.27 -7.74
N ASN A 43 1.29 11.41 -7.33
CA ASN A 43 1.74 12.13 -6.14
C ASN A 43 1.43 11.34 -4.87
N SER A 44 2.43 10.65 -4.31
CA SER A 44 2.36 9.95 -3.04
C SER A 44 3.67 10.11 -2.27
N TYR A 45 3.58 10.50 -1.00
CA TYR A 45 4.77 10.77 -0.18
C TYR A 45 5.31 9.52 0.51
N GLU A 46 4.42 8.66 1.04
CA GLU A 46 4.86 7.44 1.74
C GLU A 46 5.23 6.31 0.76
N ASN A 47 4.35 6.02 -0.20
CA ASN A 47 4.48 4.90 -1.14
C ASN A 47 4.88 5.40 -2.53
N ARG A 48 5.41 4.52 -3.38
CA ARG A 48 5.51 4.80 -4.82
C ARG A 48 4.29 4.23 -5.51
N VAL A 49 3.53 5.12 -6.16
CA VAL A 49 2.26 4.77 -6.77
C VAL A 49 2.31 5.14 -8.23
N PHE A 50 1.90 4.19 -9.08
CA PHE A 50 1.89 4.36 -10.53
C PHE A 50 0.51 4.03 -11.07
N GLN A 51 0.05 4.82 -12.02
CA GLN A 51 -1.02 4.44 -12.93
C GLN A 51 -0.37 3.75 -14.14
N VAL A 52 -0.82 2.54 -14.45
CA VAL A 52 -0.25 1.70 -15.52
C VAL A 52 -1.35 1.35 -16.50
N PHE A 53 -1.09 1.57 -17.79
CA PHE A 53 -2.01 1.21 -18.86
C PHE A 53 -1.62 -0.18 -19.38
N LEU A 54 -2.62 -1.03 -19.60
CA LEU A 54 -2.42 -2.44 -19.94
C LEU A 54 -2.72 -2.70 -21.42
N GLU A 55 -2.17 -3.79 -21.96
CA GLU A 55 -2.37 -4.20 -23.36
C GLU A 55 -3.84 -4.49 -23.70
N ASP A 56 -4.66 -4.86 -22.70
CA ASP A 56 -6.10 -5.08 -22.85
C ASP A 56 -6.93 -3.77 -22.87
N GLY A 57 -6.26 -2.62 -22.80
CA GLY A 57 -6.87 -1.29 -22.79
C GLY A 57 -7.36 -0.81 -21.42
N SER A 58 -7.28 -1.67 -20.39
CA SER A 58 -7.62 -1.28 -19.02
C SER A 58 -6.48 -0.51 -18.35
N VAL A 59 -6.75 0.05 -17.17
CA VAL A 59 -5.80 0.85 -16.40
C VAL A 59 -5.86 0.42 -14.94
N VAL A 60 -4.69 0.20 -14.35
CA VAL A 60 -4.55 -0.18 -12.94
C VAL A 60 -3.69 0.82 -12.18
N VAL A 61 -3.79 0.78 -10.85
CA VAL A 61 -2.93 1.53 -9.93
C VAL A 61 -2.06 0.54 -9.17
N ALA A 62 -0.75 0.63 -9.36
CA ALA A 62 0.24 -0.15 -8.65
C ALA A 62 0.79 0.65 -7.47
N LYS A 63 0.70 0.11 -6.25
CA LYS A 63 1.21 0.72 -5.03
C LYS A 63 2.37 -0.12 -4.51
N PHE A 64 3.58 0.43 -4.56
CA PHE A 64 4.80 -0.15 -3.99
C PHE A 64 5.00 0.40 -2.58
N TYR A 65 5.04 -0.51 -1.61
CA TYR A 65 5.14 -0.18 -0.19
C TYR A 65 6.55 0.24 0.19
N ARG A 66 6.66 1.30 1.01
CA ARG A 66 7.96 1.71 1.53
C ARG A 66 8.61 0.58 2.33
N PRO A 67 9.84 0.16 1.98
CA PRO A 67 10.58 -0.82 2.75
C PRO A 67 10.68 -0.43 4.23
N GLY A 68 10.49 -1.40 5.12
CA GLY A 68 10.59 -1.21 6.58
C GLY A 68 9.44 -0.44 7.24
N ARG A 69 8.49 0.14 6.50
CA ARG A 69 7.40 0.93 7.08
C ARG A 69 6.31 0.07 7.74
N TRP A 70 5.91 -1.00 7.06
CA TRP A 70 4.87 -1.93 7.52
C TRP A 70 5.34 -3.37 7.34
N SER A 71 4.96 -4.27 8.25
CA SER A 71 5.11 -5.71 8.05
C SER A 71 4.09 -6.25 7.06
N ASP A 72 4.30 -7.45 6.53
CA ASP A 72 3.34 -8.10 5.63
C ASP A 72 1.99 -8.30 6.30
N ALA A 73 1.98 -8.73 7.57
CA ALA A 73 0.76 -8.91 8.35
C ALA A 73 -0.03 -7.60 8.50
N GLN A 74 0.65 -6.46 8.71
CA GLN A 74 0.00 -5.14 8.76
C GLN A 74 -0.57 -4.70 7.41
N ILE A 75 0.09 -5.04 6.31
CA ILE A 75 -0.39 -4.73 4.96
C ILE A 75 -1.60 -5.60 4.63
N LEU A 76 -1.50 -6.91 4.84
CA LEU A 76 -2.57 -7.87 4.55
C LEU A 76 -3.81 -7.64 5.41
N GLU A 77 -3.64 -7.19 6.65
CA GLU A 77 -4.76 -6.78 7.51
C GLU A 77 -5.53 -5.57 6.93
N GLU A 78 -4.83 -4.55 6.42
CA GLU A 78 -5.46 -3.41 5.71
C GLU A 78 -6.18 -3.89 4.43
N HIS A 79 -5.56 -4.80 3.68
CA HIS A 79 -6.16 -5.36 2.47
C HIS A 79 -7.44 -6.13 2.76
N SER A 80 -7.41 -7.00 3.78
CA SER A 80 -8.58 -7.78 4.19
C SER A 80 -9.75 -6.87 4.57
N PHE A 81 -9.47 -5.78 5.30
CA PHE A 81 -10.50 -4.82 5.66
C PHE A 81 -11.05 -4.05 4.45
N ALA A 82 -10.19 -3.65 3.51
CA ALA A 82 -10.63 -3.01 2.27
C ALA A 82 -11.53 -3.94 1.44
N VAL A 83 -11.21 -5.24 1.39
CA VAL A 83 -12.05 -6.26 0.74
C VAL A 83 -13.38 -6.44 1.48
N GLU A 84 -13.40 -6.46 2.81
CA GLU A 84 -14.63 -6.54 3.61
C GLU A 84 -15.53 -5.31 3.42
N LEU A 85 -14.94 -4.12 3.36
CA LEU A 85 -15.67 -2.90 3.07
C LEU A 85 -16.30 -2.97 1.68
N ALA A 86 -15.54 -3.37 0.66
CA ALA A 86 -16.06 -3.53 -0.69
C ALA A 86 -17.18 -4.58 -0.77
N SER A 87 -17.05 -5.72 -0.07
CA SER A 87 -18.10 -6.76 -0.03
C SER A 87 -19.35 -6.33 0.73
N SER A 88 -19.23 -5.35 1.63
CA SER A 88 -20.34 -4.68 2.32
C SER A 88 -20.90 -3.47 1.54
N GLU A 89 -20.60 -3.39 0.23
CA GLU A 89 -21.04 -2.33 -0.70
C GLU A 89 -20.62 -0.92 -0.25
N ILE A 90 -19.50 -0.81 0.47
CA ILE A 90 -18.88 0.47 0.79
C ILE A 90 -18.01 0.87 -0.41
N PRO A 91 -18.15 2.08 -0.97
CA PRO A 91 -17.42 2.51 -2.16
C PRO A 91 -15.96 2.83 -1.84
N VAL A 92 -15.17 1.78 -1.58
CA VAL A 92 -13.70 1.81 -1.47
C VAL A 92 -13.08 1.09 -2.66
N VAL A 93 -11.80 1.32 -2.88
CA VAL A 93 -11.02 0.60 -3.90
C VAL A 93 -10.18 -0.46 -3.19
N ALA A 94 -10.67 -1.70 -3.17
CA ALA A 94 -9.93 -2.83 -2.65
C ALA A 94 -8.83 -3.28 -3.64
N PRO A 95 -7.71 -3.82 -3.13
CA PRO A 95 -6.69 -4.41 -4.00
C PRO A 95 -7.23 -5.65 -4.71
N LEU A 96 -6.76 -5.87 -5.94
CA LEU A 96 -7.09 -7.03 -6.76
C LEU A 96 -6.39 -8.27 -6.22
N GLN A 97 -7.00 -9.44 -6.45
CA GLN A 97 -6.31 -10.70 -6.26
C GLN A 97 -5.21 -10.85 -7.30
N LEU A 98 -4.05 -11.33 -6.87
CA LEU A 98 -2.84 -11.48 -7.66
C LEU A 98 -2.47 -12.97 -7.73
N ALA A 99 -1.96 -13.40 -8.88
CA ALA A 99 -1.42 -14.73 -9.08
C ALA A 99 -0.11 -14.60 -9.87
N PRO A 100 0.99 -15.25 -9.44
CA PRO A 100 2.23 -15.26 -10.21
C PRO A 100 2.02 -15.83 -11.61
N THR A 101 2.71 -15.26 -12.60
CA THR A 101 2.79 -15.81 -13.96
C THR A 101 4.16 -16.45 -14.19
N GLU A 102 4.21 -17.52 -14.99
CA GLU A 102 5.47 -18.19 -15.35
C GLU A 102 6.23 -17.44 -16.46
N ASP A 103 5.56 -16.56 -17.19
CA ASP A 103 6.08 -15.90 -18.39
C ASP A 103 6.88 -14.62 -18.12
N SER A 104 6.94 -14.14 -16.86
CA SER A 104 7.65 -12.90 -16.53
C SER A 104 9.15 -13.09 -16.38
N ARG A 105 9.90 -12.05 -16.79
CA ARG A 105 11.35 -11.95 -16.62
C ARG A 105 11.76 -11.76 -15.17
N LEU A 106 10.85 -11.29 -14.33
CA LEU A 106 11.09 -11.01 -12.92
C LEU A 106 10.38 -12.05 -12.07
N LYS A 107 11.12 -12.66 -11.14
CA LYS A 107 10.53 -13.56 -10.15
C LYS A 107 9.67 -12.76 -9.18
N VAL A 108 8.37 -13.06 -9.18
CA VAL A 108 7.41 -12.50 -8.23
C VAL A 108 6.83 -13.60 -7.37
N SER A 109 6.62 -13.31 -6.09
CA SER A 109 5.84 -14.15 -5.18
C SER A 109 4.61 -13.41 -4.69
N VAL A 110 3.55 -14.15 -4.36
CA VAL A 110 2.33 -13.57 -3.78
C VAL A 110 2.12 -14.14 -2.37
N ASN A 111 1.94 -13.24 -1.40
CA ASN A 111 1.60 -13.56 -0.02
C ASN A 111 0.12 -13.27 0.21
N GLY A 112 -0.60 -14.25 0.76
CA GLY A 112 -2.06 -14.21 0.86
C GLY A 112 -2.70 -14.25 -0.52
N ALA A 113 -3.37 -13.15 -0.91
CA ALA A 113 -4.01 -13.04 -2.23
C ALA A 113 -3.73 -11.71 -2.94
N THR A 114 -3.22 -10.70 -2.25
CA THR A 114 -3.27 -9.30 -2.72
C THR A 114 -1.95 -8.54 -2.55
N LEU A 115 -0.97 -9.14 -1.87
CA LEU A 115 0.37 -8.58 -1.66
C LEU A 115 1.40 -9.39 -2.44
N ALA A 116 1.98 -8.79 -3.46
CA ALA A 116 3.06 -9.38 -4.23
C ALA A 116 4.43 -8.84 -3.77
N GLN A 117 5.47 -9.60 -4.04
CA GLN A 117 6.86 -9.21 -3.81
C GLN A 117 7.68 -9.49 -5.08
N ALA A 118 8.29 -8.44 -5.60
CA ALA A 118 9.26 -8.47 -6.68
C ALA A 118 10.67 -8.49 -6.10
N ASP A 119 11.44 -9.55 -6.39
CA ASP A 119 12.81 -9.73 -5.91
C ASP A 119 13.81 -9.39 -7.02
N THR A 120 14.74 -8.48 -6.74
CA THR A 120 15.90 -8.20 -7.60
C THR A 120 17.16 -8.81 -7.00
N SER A 121 18.31 -8.66 -7.67
CA SER A 121 19.60 -9.14 -7.14
C SER A 121 20.03 -8.43 -5.84
N SER A 122 19.53 -7.23 -5.58
CA SER A 122 19.95 -6.38 -4.46
C SER A 122 18.81 -5.90 -3.56
N GLU A 123 17.57 -5.89 -4.04
CA GLU A 123 16.43 -5.27 -3.35
C GLU A 123 15.16 -6.11 -3.47
N ARG A 124 14.18 -5.83 -2.61
CA ARG A 124 12.86 -6.47 -2.65
C ARG A 124 11.78 -5.42 -2.53
N PHE A 125 10.82 -5.45 -3.43
CA PHE A 125 9.74 -4.49 -3.48
C PHE A 125 8.40 -5.19 -3.30
N ARG A 126 7.70 -4.84 -2.22
CA ARG A 126 6.34 -5.33 -1.96
C ARG A 126 5.34 -4.40 -2.63
N PHE A 127 4.33 -4.94 -3.30
CA PHE A 127 3.35 -4.14 -4.01
C PHE A 127 1.96 -4.78 -4.05
N SER A 128 0.97 -3.94 -4.36
CA SER A 128 -0.41 -4.34 -4.60
C SER A 128 -0.95 -3.66 -5.84
N VAL A 129 -1.90 -4.29 -6.52
CA VAL A 129 -2.57 -3.73 -7.70
C VAL A 129 -4.02 -3.43 -7.33
N SER A 130 -4.55 -2.30 -7.82
CA SER A 130 -5.94 -1.89 -7.57
C SER A 130 -6.56 -1.38 -8.87
N PRO A 131 -7.88 -1.54 -9.07
CA PRO A 131 -8.53 -1.02 -10.26
C PRO A 131 -8.49 0.51 -10.25
N ARG A 132 -8.21 1.12 -11.40
CA ARG A 132 -8.25 2.58 -11.53
C ARG A 132 -9.71 3.06 -11.44
N ARG A 133 -9.99 3.96 -10.51
CA ARG A 133 -11.28 4.67 -10.40
C ARG A 133 -11.08 6.15 -10.67
N SER A 134 -11.86 6.69 -11.60
CA SER A 134 -11.99 8.13 -11.79
C SER A 134 -12.97 8.71 -10.78
N GLY A 135 -12.76 9.97 -10.42
CA GLY A 135 -13.68 10.75 -9.61
C GLY A 135 -13.14 12.17 -9.45
N HIS A 136 -13.94 13.01 -8.83
CA HIS A 136 -13.52 14.33 -8.36
C HIS A 136 -13.58 14.37 -6.83
N GLY A 137 -12.92 15.36 -6.23
CA GLY A 137 -13.05 15.61 -4.79
C GLY A 137 -14.50 15.98 -4.43
N PRO A 138 -14.96 15.69 -3.21
CA PRO A 138 -16.28 16.11 -2.75
C PRO A 138 -16.33 17.64 -2.59
N GLU A 139 -17.48 18.24 -2.93
CA GLU A 139 -17.79 19.64 -2.66
C GLU A 139 -18.16 19.79 -1.18
N LEU A 140 -17.24 20.31 -0.35
CA LEU A 140 -17.39 20.32 1.11
C LEU A 140 -18.29 21.43 1.65
N ASP A 141 -18.74 22.34 0.79
CA ASP A 141 -19.68 23.43 1.08
C ASP A 141 -21.15 23.06 0.81
N ASP A 142 -21.40 21.89 0.20
CA ASP A 142 -22.75 21.34 -0.02
C ASP A 142 -23.17 20.39 1.12
N ASP A 143 -24.26 20.77 1.81
CA ASP A 143 -24.84 19.98 2.90
C ASP A 143 -25.23 18.55 2.47
N ALA A 144 -25.69 18.37 1.22
CA ALA A 144 -26.07 17.05 0.72
C ALA A 144 -24.84 16.14 0.54
N THR A 145 -23.73 16.71 0.11
CA THR A 145 -22.42 16.05 0.02
C THR A 145 -21.91 15.67 1.41
N LEU A 146 -21.95 16.60 2.37
CA LEU A 146 -21.58 16.32 3.76
C LEU A 146 -22.43 15.19 4.36
N ALA A 147 -23.74 15.20 4.15
CA ALA A 147 -24.63 14.14 4.62
C ALA A 147 -24.28 12.76 3.98
N ARG A 148 -23.89 12.74 2.71
CA ARG A 148 -23.44 11.52 2.02
C ARG A 148 -22.11 11.02 2.58
N MET A 149 -21.15 11.90 2.83
CA MET A 149 -19.87 11.57 3.47
C MET A 149 -20.09 11.02 4.89
N GLY A 150 -20.97 11.65 5.68
CA GLY A 150 -21.34 11.17 7.01
C GLY A 150 -21.92 9.75 6.98
N ARG A 151 -22.85 9.46 6.05
CA ARG A 151 -23.36 8.09 5.85
C ARG A 151 -22.26 7.11 5.44
N PHE A 152 -21.35 7.51 4.54
CA PHE A 152 -20.23 6.68 4.13
C PHE A 152 -19.32 6.31 5.31
N ILE A 153 -18.89 7.30 6.10
CA ILE A 153 -18.05 7.08 7.30
C ILE A 153 -18.79 6.21 8.33
N GLY A 154 -20.08 6.49 8.58
CA GLY A 154 -20.90 5.71 9.50
C GLY A 154 -21.01 4.24 9.10
N ARG A 155 -21.17 3.96 7.79
CA ARG A 155 -21.19 2.58 7.27
C ARG A 155 -19.81 1.92 7.39
N MET A 156 -18.71 2.64 7.12
CA MET A 156 -17.36 2.13 7.33
C MET A 156 -17.12 1.74 8.79
N HIS A 157 -17.56 2.57 9.74
CA HIS A 157 -17.49 2.24 11.18
C HIS A 157 -18.36 1.05 11.56
N ALA A 158 -19.53 0.87 10.93
CA ALA A 158 -20.38 -0.28 11.20
C ALA A 158 -19.71 -1.61 10.81
N VAL A 159 -18.98 -1.63 9.69
CA VAL A 159 -18.14 -2.78 9.30
C VAL A 159 -16.93 -2.91 10.23
N GLY A 160 -16.19 -1.82 10.47
CA GLY A 160 -14.98 -1.83 11.31
C GLY A 160 -15.19 -2.25 12.77
N ARG A 161 -16.42 -2.18 13.30
CA ARG A 161 -16.73 -2.69 14.65
C ARG A 161 -16.90 -4.21 14.72
N ARG A 162 -16.95 -4.92 13.59
CA ARG A 162 -17.12 -6.39 13.58
C ARG A 162 -15.88 -7.12 14.09
N SER A 163 -14.70 -6.56 13.85
CA SER A 163 -13.42 -7.12 14.31
C SER A 163 -12.36 -6.04 14.43
N ASN A 164 -11.53 -6.14 15.46
CA ASN A 164 -10.39 -5.25 15.64
C ASN A 164 -9.17 -5.72 14.85
N PHE A 165 -8.33 -4.78 14.44
CA PHE A 165 -6.98 -5.08 13.96
C PHE A 165 -6.10 -5.64 15.08
N MET A 166 -5.27 -6.61 14.73
CA MET A 166 -4.28 -7.27 15.57
C MET A 166 -2.86 -6.75 15.32
N HIS A 167 -2.53 -6.33 14.10
CA HIS A 167 -1.14 -6.02 13.72
C HIS A 167 -0.89 -4.52 13.55
N ARG A 168 -1.86 -3.78 13.02
CA ARG A 168 -1.80 -2.32 12.89
C ARG A 168 -1.80 -1.67 14.26
N ARG A 169 -1.11 -0.54 14.34
CA ARG A 169 -1.04 0.26 15.57
C ARG A 169 -2.45 0.73 15.94
N ASP A 170 -2.81 0.54 17.20
CA ASP A 170 -4.01 1.16 17.77
C ASP A 170 -3.86 2.69 17.81
N PHE A 171 -4.83 3.39 17.22
CA PHE A 171 -4.93 4.84 17.23
C PHE A 171 -5.79 5.27 18.42
N SER A 172 -5.14 5.58 19.54
CA SER A 172 -5.80 6.06 20.75
C SER A 172 -5.13 7.30 21.30
N VAL A 173 -5.86 8.03 22.15
CA VAL A 173 -5.32 9.18 22.88
C VAL A 173 -4.07 8.78 23.67
N GLN A 174 -4.06 7.56 24.21
CA GLN A 174 -2.91 7.04 24.92
C GLN A 174 -1.70 6.86 23.99
N THR A 175 -1.90 6.19 22.84
CA THR A 175 -0.77 5.82 21.96
C THR A 175 -0.22 6.99 21.16
N ILE A 176 -1.04 7.98 20.80
CA ILE A 176 -0.62 9.09 19.92
C ILE A 176 -0.46 10.39 20.68
N GLY A 177 -1.32 10.65 21.68
CA GLY A 177 -1.28 11.86 22.49
C GLY A 177 -0.32 11.71 23.67
N MET A 178 -0.73 10.94 24.68
CA MET A 178 -0.04 10.88 25.97
C MET A 178 1.37 10.30 25.84
N ALA A 179 1.54 9.15 25.18
CA ALA A 179 2.85 8.52 25.01
C ALA A 179 3.84 9.40 24.24
N SER A 180 3.38 10.10 23.18
CA SER A 180 4.24 11.01 22.42
C SER A 180 4.66 12.23 23.26
N ARG A 181 3.72 12.81 24.02
CA ARG A 181 4.00 13.91 24.95
C ARG A 181 5.03 13.50 25.99
N ASP A 182 4.83 12.35 26.64
CA ASP A 182 5.69 11.86 27.71
C ASP A 182 7.10 11.60 27.20
N TRP A 183 7.21 10.95 26.03
CA TRP A 183 8.50 10.76 25.37
C TRP A 183 9.21 12.08 25.09
N LEU A 184 8.51 13.09 24.54
CA LEU A 184 9.08 14.41 24.27
C LEU A 184 9.56 15.12 25.55
N ALA A 185 8.76 15.04 26.63
CA ALA A 185 9.09 15.63 27.92
C ALA A 185 10.33 14.97 28.56
N GLU A 186 10.41 13.63 28.51
CA GLU A 186 11.55 12.86 29.01
C GLU A 186 12.85 13.17 28.24
N HIS A 187 12.76 13.33 26.93
CA HIS A 187 13.93 13.50 26.05
C HIS A 187 14.32 14.97 25.84
N ARG A 188 13.62 15.92 26.47
CA ARG A 188 13.86 17.38 26.35
C ARG A 188 14.05 17.85 24.90
N THR A 189 13.25 17.28 24.00
CA THR A 189 13.35 17.50 22.55
C THR A 189 12.48 18.67 22.06
N VAL A 190 11.64 19.22 22.95
CA VAL A 190 10.92 20.47 22.73
C VAL A 190 11.72 21.59 23.42
N PRO A 191 12.07 22.69 22.71
CA PRO A 191 12.75 23.84 23.29
C PRO A 191 12.03 24.45 24.50
#